data_AF-A0A7Z0SBC7-F1
#
_entry.id   AF-A0A7Z0SBC7-F1
#
_cell.length_a   1.000
_cell.length_b   1.000
_cell.length_c   1.000
_cell.angle_alpha   90.00
_cell.angle_beta   90.00
_cell.angle_gamma   90.00
#
_symmetry.space_group_name_H-M   'P 1'
#
loop_
_entity.id
_entity.type
_entity.pdbx_description
1 polymer ?
#
loop_
_entity_poly.entity_id
_entity_poly.type
_entity_poly.pdbx_seq_one_letter_code
_entity_poly.pdbx_strand_id
1 'polypeptide(L)'
;MVVDKYSKQTTPAPRAAWPDVAPDGRYTRNTTLINRCKPVVRIFSPVVAIVLFTGWLSISSVHAQTDVAGLVPHVDLTSSLNPGPDAPSMATALLGVSFSSKGPSDGKLFDDAAPEEKGWKGLATLLEALTPSIDTDIPLTSAQITERISKMLDEGQNEEALRIIEQRSAQLQEQGAMGTDVQLLFLHGRALSALGRHNEAIEIYRDMTTLYPELPEPWNNLAAEYVRQGKLHMAQDALNMSLAANPNYATARANLGEVQLMLARASFQDAARLGVAPASSKAAATADILRN
;
A
#
# COMPACT_ATOMS: atom_id res chain seq x y z
N MET A 1 6.57 10.19 -59.03
CA MET A 1 7.18 10.88 -57.88
C MET A 1 6.05 11.60 -57.17
N VAL A 2 5.51 11.00 -56.11
CA VAL A 2 4.24 11.36 -55.47
C VAL A 2 4.53 11.97 -54.09
N VAL A 3 4.25 13.27 -53.98
CA VAL A 3 3.43 13.98 -52.97
C VAL A 3 3.16 13.25 -51.62
N ASP A 4 3.80 13.78 -50.57
CA ASP A 4 3.20 14.38 -49.35
C ASP A 4 2.54 13.49 -48.27
N LYS A 5 2.95 13.70 -47.01
CA LYS A 5 2.11 14.20 -45.88
C LYS A 5 2.56 13.71 -44.49
N TYR A 6 2.46 14.63 -43.53
CA TYR A 6 2.44 14.48 -42.05
C TYR A 6 3.78 14.43 -41.28
N SER A 7 4.45 15.58 -41.21
CA SER A 7 5.19 15.98 -40.00
C SER A 7 4.16 16.36 -38.93
N LYS A 8 3.93 15.47 -37.95
CA LYS A 8 3.19 15.81 -36.74
C LYS A 8 4.14 16.51 -35.77
N GLN A 9 3.99 17.82 -35.66
CA GLN A 9 4.43 18.58 -34.49
C GLN A 9 3.65 18.07 -33.28
N THR A 10 4.34 17.43 -32.33
CA THR A 10 3.81 17.17 -31.00
C THR A 10 4.08 18.40 -30.14
N THR A 11 3.04 19.21 -29.94
CA THR A 11 2.97 20.18 -28.86
C THR A 11 3.12 19.43 -27.52
N PRO A 12 4.04 19.81 -26.63
CA PRO A 12 4.05 19.23 -25.29
C PRO A 12 2.79 19.68 -24.54
N ALA A 13 2.14 18.74 -23.86
CA ALA A 13 1.01 19.01 -22.98
C ALA A 13 1.38 20.06 -21.92
N PRO A 14 0.46 20.94 -21.51
CA PRO A 14 0.73 21.84 -20.40
C PRO A 14 0.93 21.01 -19.13
N ARG A 15 2.11 21.10 -18.52
CA ARG A 15 2.30 20.73 -17.12
C ARG A 15 1.25 21.50 -16.32
N ALA A 16 0.43 20.79 -15.55
CA ALA A 16 -0.39 21.40 -14.51
C ALA A 16 0.57 22.00 -13.46
N ALA A 17 0.96 23.25 -13.69
CA ALA A 17 1.69 24.07 -12.75
C ALA A 17 0.72 24.42 -11.62
N TRP A 18 1.02 23.92 -10.43
CA TRP A 18 0.51 24.50 -9.20
C TRP A 18 0.98 25.96 -9.15
N PRO A 19 0.18 26.93 -8.67
CA PRO A 19 0.54 28.34 -8.77
C PRO A 19 1.80 28.61 -7.93
N ASP A 20 2.89 28.89 -8.63
CA ASP A 20 4.12 29.44 -8.05
C ASP A 20 3.82 30.79 -7.40
N VAL A 21 4.30 30.93 -6.17
CA VAL A 21 4.23 32.16 -5.36
C VAL A 21 5.14 33.22 -5.98
N ALA A 22 4.60 34.40 -6.30
CA ALA A 22 5.38 35.55 -6.75
C ALA A 22 6.28 36.12 -5.62
N PRO A 23 7.53 36.55 -5.91
CA PRO A 23 8.54 36.86 -4.88
C PRO A 23 8.46 38.28 -4.30
N ASP A 24 7.33 39.00 -4.38
CA ASP A 24 7.27 40.43 -4.02
C ASP A 24 6.20 40.85 -2.99
N GLY A 25 5.54 39.89 -2.33
CA GLY A 25 4.93 40.14 -1.01
C GLY A 25 3.83 41.21 -0.93
N ARG A 26 3.07 41.45 -2.01
CA ARG A 26 1.91 42.37 -1.97
C ARG A 26 0.62 41.69 -2.42
N TYR A 27 -0.33 41.60 -1.50
CA TYR A 27 -1.72 41.24 -1.77
C TYR A 27 -2.47 42.43 -2.39
N THR A 28 -2.91 42.31 -3.64
CA THR A 28 -3.94 43.21 -4.20
C THR A 28 -5.32 42.65 -3.89
N ARG A 29 -6.07 43.33 -3.00
CA ARG A 29 -7.49 43.08 -2.74
C ARG A 29 -8.32 43.51 -3.94
N ASN A 30 -9.02 42.57 -4.59
CA ASN A 30 -10.16 42.93 -5.44
C ASN A 30 -11.46 42.83 -4.62
N THR A 31 -12.06 44.00 -4.43
CA THR A 31 -13.30 44.26 -3.71
C THR A 31 -14.41 44.41 -4.74
N THR A 32 -15.43 43.53 -4.78
CA THR A 32 -16.80 43.95 -5.16
C THR A 32 -17.89 42.93 -4.79
N LEU A 33 -18.97 43.46 -4.16
CA LEU A 33 -20.36 42.97 -4.06
C LEU A 33 -20.61 41.72 -3.18
N ILE A 34 -20.89 41.82 -1.88
CA ILE A 34 -22.10 42.34 -1.19
C ILE A 34 -23.42 41.93 -1.86
N ASN A 35 -24.03 40.83 -1.41
CA ASN A 35 -25.46 40.84 -1.15
C ASN A 35 -25.87 39.96 0.04
N ARG A 36 -26.79 40.50 0.85
CA ARG A 36 -27.21 40.08 2.18
C ARG A 36 -28.30 39.01 2.12
N CYS A 37 -28.32 38.07 3.09
CA CYS A 37 -29.50 37.76 3.91
C CYS A 37 -29.23 36.67 4.98
N LYS A 38 -29.09 37.15 6.23
CA LYS A 38 -29.43 36.63 7.58
C LYS A 38 -29.51 35.10 7.90
N PRO A 39 -28.95 34.67 9.06
CA PRO A 39 -29.12 33.33 9.60
C PRO A 39 -30.36 33.22 10.51
N VAL A 40 -31.05 32.08 10.49
CA VAL A 40 -32.01 31.69 11.54
C VAL A 40 -31.36 30.64 12.41
N VAL A 41 -31.02 31.05 13.62
CA VAL A 41 -30.55 30.21 14.72
C VAL A 41 -31.78 29.51 15.32
N ARG A 42 -31.75 28.17 15.43
CA ARG A 42 -32.62 27.43 16.36
C ARG A 42 -31.74 26.64 17.31
N ILE A 43 -31.81 27.05 18.57
CA ILE A 43 -31.21 26.45 19.75
C ILE A 43 -32.01 25.18 20.06
N PHE A 44 -31.35 24.03 20.18
CA PHE A 44 -31.88 22.87 20.88
C PHE A 44 -30.87 22.45 21.96
N SER A 45 -31.30 22.58 23.21
CA SER A 45 -30.61 22.14 24.41
C SER A 45 -30.70 20.61 24.53
N PRO A 46 -29.64 19.88 24.93
CA PRO A 46 -29.72 18.45 25.18
C PRO A 46 -30.18 18.16 26.61
N VAL A 47 -31.20 17.30 26.75
CA VAL A 47 -31.55 16.67 28.03
C VAL A 47 -30.62 15.48 28.26
N VAL A 48 -30.02 15.50 29.45
CA VAL A 48 -29.14 14.50 30.05
C VAL A 48 -29.88 13.17 30.26
N ALA A 49 -29.29 12.06 29.81
CA ALA A 49 -29.63 10.72 30.27
C ALA A 49 -28.35 9.98 30.68
N ILE A 50 -28.12 9.93 31.99
CA ILE A 50 -27.07 9.13 32.62
C ILE A 50 -27.57 7.68 32.64
N VAL A 51 -26.85 6.79 31.95
CA VAL A 51 -27.00 5.34 32.13
C VAL A 51 -25.67 4.82 32.69
N LEU A 52 -25.70 4.46 33.97
CA LEU A 52 -24.64 3.74 34.66
C LEU A 52 -24.69 2.28 34.21
N PHE A 53 -23.65 1.82 33.52
CA PHE A 53 -23.40 0.39 33.32
C PHE A 53 -22.05 0.03 33.93
N THR A 54 -22.10 -0.52 35.13
CA THR A 54 -20.98 -1.23 35.76
C THR A 54 -21.01 -2.68 35.25
N GLY A 55 -19.97 -3.11 34.53
CA GLY A 55 -19.85 -4.47 34.02
C GLY A 55 -18.41 -4.82 33.64
N TRP A 56 -17.96 -5.96 34.15
CA TRP A 56 -16.57 -6.43 34.29
C TRP A 56 -15.85 -6.96 33.02
N LEU A 57 -14.51 -6.95 33.14
CA LEU A 57 -13.46 -7.86 32.63
C LEU A 57 -13.19 -7.98 31.11
N SER A 58 -11.95 -7.65 30.70
CA SER A 58 -10.90 -8.66 30.43
C SER A 58 -9.54 -8.01 30.16
N ILE A 59 -8.49 -8.69 30.61
CA ILE A 59 -7.07 -8.37 30.36
C ILE A 59 -6.78 -8.65 28.88
N SER A 60 -6.12 -7.72 28.20
CA SER A 60 -5.48 -7.98 26.92
C SER A 60 -4.07 -7.40 26.93
N SER A 61 -3.15 -8.22 26.45
CA SER A 61 -1.71 -8.05 26.45
C SER A 61 -1.27 -6.70 25.89
N VAL A 62 -0.39 -6.03 26.64
CA VAL A 62 0.37 -4.88 26.18
C VAL A 62 1.30 -5.36 25.06
N HIS A 63 0.97 -5.02 23.82
CA HIS A 63 1.98 -4.84 22.78
C HIS A 63 2.27 -3.34 22.74
N ALA A 64 3.45 -2.97 23.22
CA ALA A 64 3.95 -1.61 23.13
C ALA A 64 4.29 -1.31 21.67
N GLN A 65 3.42 -0.56 21.00
CA GLN A 65 3.79 0.25 19.85
C GLN A 65 3.66 1.70 20.31
N THR A 66 4.75 2.21 20.86
CA THR A 66 4.89 3.64 21.08
C THR A 66 5.15 4.27 19.72
N ASP A 67 4.15 4.94 19.16
CA ASP A 67 4.40 5.95 18.15
C ASP A 67 3.59 7.22 18.41
N VAL A 68 4.33 8.31 18.23
CA VAL A 68 4.01 9.73 18.36
C VAL A 68 2.75 10.16 17.60
N ALA A 69 2.15 11.26 18.06
CA ALA A 69 1.06 11.97 17.40
C ALA A 69 1.31 12.16 15.89
N GLY A 70 0.51 11.47 15.05
CA GLY A 70 0.60 11.51 13.61
C GLY A 70 -0.53 10.72 12.95
N LEU A 71 -0.84 11.08 11.69
CA LEU A 71 -1.91 10.45 10.92
C LEU A 71 -1.78 8.93 10.88
N VAL A 72 -2.91 8.23 10.93
CA VAL A 72 -2.93 6.77 10.79
C VAL A 72 -2.76 6.42 9.31
N PRO A 73 -1.60 5.88 8.87
CA PRO A 73 -1.52 5.27 7.57
C PRO A 73 -2.45 4.05 7.57
N HIS A 74 -3.21 3.86 6.50
CA HIS A 74 -4.13 2.73 6.43
C HIS A 74 -3.48 1.59 5.68
N VAL A 75 -3.86 0.37 6.04
CA VAL A 75 -3.44 -0.87 5.40
C VAL A 75 -4.68 -1.71 5.14
N ASP A 76 -5.28 -1.56 3.96
CA ASP A 76 -6.10 -2.62 3.39
C ASP A 76 -6.32 -2.38 1.89
N LEU A 77 -5.70 -3.22 1.06
CA LEU A 77 -5.97 -3.30 -0.38
C LEU A 77 -6.63 -4.64 -0.76
N THR A 78 -7.02 -5.42 0.25
CA THR A 78 -7.56 -6.77 0.02
C THR A 78 -9.09 -6.76 -0.08
N SER A 79 -9.74 -5.68 0.34
CA SER A 79 -11.21 -5.57 0.38
C SER A 79 -11.89 -5.23 -0.96
N SER A 80 -11.16 -5.10 -2.08
CA SER A 80 -11.72 -4.77 -3.41
C SER A 80 -11.46 -5.79 -4.52
N LEU A 81 -10.86 -6.96 -4.25
CA LEU A 81 -10.61 -7.99 -5.26
C LEU A 81 -11.36 -9.28 -4.92
N ASN A 82 -12.53 -9.44 -5.53
CA ASN A 82 -13.36 -10.63 -5.46
C ASN A 82 -12.61 -11.83 -6.08
N PRO A 83 -12.29 -12.91 -5.33
CA PRO A 83 -11.80 -14.13 -5.95
C PRO A 83 -12.97 -14.78 -6.71
N GLY A 84 -12.84 -14.86 -8.03
CA GLY A 84 -13.81 -15.54 -8.89
C GLY A 84 -13.97 -17.03 -8.52
N PRO A 85 -15.09 -17.66 -8.93
CA PRO A 85 -15.43 -19.00 -8.50
C PRO A 85 -14.64 -20.06 -9.30
N ASP A 86 -13.76 -20.79 -8.63
CA ASP A 86 -13.14 -22.00 -9.20
C ASP A 86 -13.90 -23.26 -8.79
N ALA A 87 -14.42 -23.99 -9.80
CA ALA A 87 -14.72 -25.41 -9.78
C ALA A 87 -15.06 -25.90 -11.22
N PRO A 88 -14.96 -27.20 -11.58
CA PRO A 88 -14.10 -28.28 -11.06
C PRO A 88 -13.57 -29.29 -12.13
N SER A 89 -12.88 -30.33 -11.65
CA SER A 89 -12.79 -31.73 -12.13
C SER A 89 -11.53 -32.19 -12.90
N MET A 90 -10.88 -33.25 -12.38
CA MET A 90 -10.93 -34.63 -12.91
C MET A 90 -9.84 -35.48 -12.23
N ALA A 91 -10.24 -36.51 -11.49
CA ALA A 91 -9.33 -37.62 -11.16
C ALA A 91 -10.10 -38.94 -11.17
N THR A 92 -9.59 -39.82 -12.01
CA THR A 92 -10.17 -41.04 -12.57
C THR A 92 -10.08 -42.22 -11.61
N ALA A 93 -11.05 -43.12 -11.72
CA ALA A 93 -11.16 -44.39 -11.00
C ALA A 93 -9.91 -45.28 -11.11
N LEU A 94 -9.46 -45.82 -9.97
CA LEU A 94 -8.50 -46.91 -9.86
C LEU A 94 -9.21 -48.25 -10.09
N LEU A 95 -8.88 -48.94 -11.19
CA LEU A 95 -9.12 -50.37 -11.35
C LEU A 95 -7.77 -51.10 -11.35
N GLY A 96 -7.63 -52.03 -10.40
CA GLY A 96 -6.47 -52.88 -10.27
C GLY A 96 -6.38 -53.91 -11.39
N VAL A 97 -5.16 -54.15 -11.86
CA VAL A 97 -4.82 -55.29 -12.71
C VAL A 97 -3.58 -55.94 -12.12
N SER A 98 -3.76 -57.10 -11.49
CA SER A 98 -2.67 -57.99 -11.07
C SER A 98 -2.28 -58.87 -12.25
N PHE A 99 -1.01 -58.88 -12.64
CA PHE A 99 -0.49 -59.83 -13.62
C PHE A 99 0.37 -60.87 -12.92
N SER A 100 -0.08 -62.13 -12.98
CA SER A 100 0.65 -63.31 -12.52
C SER A 100 1.33 -63.94 -13.73
N SER A 101 2.65 -64.12 -13.70
CA SER A 101 3.36 -64.91 -14.70
C SER A 101 4.19 -65.99 -14.03
N LYS A 102 4.00 -67.24 -14.47
CA LYS A 102 4.68 -68.43 -13.96
C LYS A 102 5.35 -69.18 -15.11
N GLY A 103 6.69 -69.27 -15.03
CA GLY A 103 7.57 -70.33 -15.54
C GLY A 103 8.15 -70.15 -16.96
N PRO A 104 9.16 -70.96 -17.38
CA PRO A 104 10.11 -71.77 -16.61
C PRO A 104 11.60 -71.60 -17.07
N SER A 105 12.45 -72.43 -16.45
CA SER A 105 13.90 -72.51 -16.35
C SER A 105 14.77 -72.67 -17.61
N ASP A 106 16.04 -72.27 -17.41
CA ASP A 106 17.30 -72.77 -18.01
C ASP A 106 17.60 -72.47 -19.48
N GLY A 107 18.39 -71.41 -19.68
CA GLY A 107 19.17 -71.16 -20.88
C GLY A 107 20.15 -70.01 -20.64
N LYS A 108 21.40 -70.34 -20.25
CA LYS A 108 22.49 -69.34 -20.25
C LYS A 108 22.77 -68.96 -21.70
N LEU A 109 22.39 -67.74 -22.10
CA LEU A 109 22.47 -67.27 -23.47
C LEU A 109 23.58 -66.21 -23.69
N PHE A 110 24.35 -65.83 -22.67
CA PHE A 110 25.44 -64.86 -22.80
C PHE A 110 26.62 -65.23 -21.89
N ASP A 111 27.78 -65.52 -22.49
CA ASP A 111 29.10 -65.63 -21.86
C ASP A 111 29.90 -64.36 -22.20
N ASP A 112 29.54 -63.25 -21.57
CA ASP A 112 30.34 -62.02 -21.61
C ASP A 112 30.77 -61.71 -20.18
N ALA A 113 32.09 -61.57 -19.97
CA ALA A 113 32.64 -61.14 -18.69
C ALA A 113 32.06 -59.77 -18.35
N ALA A 114 31.39 -59.67 -17.20
CA ALA A 114 30.77 -58.45 -16.72
C ALA A 114 31.81 -57.31 -16.70
N PRO A 115 31.56 -56.16 -17.37
CA PRO A 115 32.44 -55.01 -17.25
C PRO A 115 32.48 -54.58 -15.78
N GLU A 116 33.63 -54.08 -15.33
CA GLU A 116 33.85 -53.69 -13.93
C GLU A 116 32.64 -52.96 -13.37
N GLU A 117 31.95 -53.62 -12.44
CA GLU A 117 30.73 -53.11 -11.84
C GLU A 117 31.05 -51.80 -11.12
N LYS A 118 30.89 -50.67 -11.82
CA LYS A 118 30.62 -49.41 -11.14
C LYS A 118 29.30 -49.48 -10.38
N GLY A 119 28.52 -50.56 -10.55
CA GLY A 119 27.39 -50.94 -9.71
C GLY A 119 26.42 -49.79 -9.50
N TRP A 120 25.73 -49.83 -8.37
CA TRP A 120 24.83 -48.75 -7.95
C TRP A 120 25.52 -47.38 -7.85
N LYS A 121 26.85 -47.31 -7.70
CA LYS A 121 27.60 -46.05 -7.67
C LYS A 121 27.62 -45.35 -9.02
N GLY A 122 27.85 -46.08 -10.11
CA GLY A 122 27.86 -45.51 -11.46
C GLY A 122 26.49 -45.00 -11.88
N LEU A 123 25.43 -45.73 -11.50
CA LEU A 123 24.05 -45.28 -11.69
C LEU A 123 23.74 -44.04 -10.83
N ALA A 124 24.20 -43.99 -9.57
CA ALA A 124 24.01 -42.84 -8.71
C ALA A 124 24.69 -41.59 -9.28
N THR A 125 25.94 -41.70 -9.73
CA THR A 125 26.67 -40.57 -10.35
C THR A 125 26.01 -40.12 -11.66
N LEU A 126 25.50 -41.05 -12.47
CA LEU A 126 24.76 -40.71 -13.68
C LEU A 126 23.42 -40.02 -13.36
N LEU A 127 22.69 -40.52 -12.36
CA LEU A 127 21.43 -39.94 -11.92
C LEU A 127 21.63 -38.56 -11.30
N GLU A 128 22.69 -38.33 -10.53
CA GLU A 128 23.05 -37.02 -9.98
C GLU A 128 23.57 -36.04 -11.05
N ALA A 129 24.23 -36.55 -12.09
CA ALA A 129 24.58 -35.75 -13.26
C ALA A 129 23.35 -35.44 -14.16
N LEU A 130 22.31 -36.27 -14.08
CA LEU A 130 21.08 -36.14 -14.84
C LEU A 130 19.90 -35.64 -14.01
N THR A 131 20.05 -35.41 -12.70
CA THR A 131 19.01 -34.79 -11.88
C THR A 131 18.82 -33.41 -12.49
N PRO A 132 17.71 -33.19 -13.23
CA PRO A 132 17.46 -31.85 -13.71
C PRO A 132 17.27 -31.04 -12.43
N SER A 133 18.02 -29.94 -12.28
CA SER A 133 17.75 -28.95 -11.25
C SER A 133 16.43 -28.26 -11.61
N ILE A 134 15.34 -29.03 -11.55
CA ILE A 134 13.99 -28.52 -11.63
C ILE A 134 13.79 -27.91 -10.26
N ASP A 135 13.69 -26.59 -10.25
CA ASP A 135 13.18 -25.86 -9.13
C ASP A 135 11.77 -26.42 -8.85
N THR A 136 11.68 -27.36 -7.90
CA THR A 136 10.41 -28.01 -7.52
C THR A 136 9.57 -27.12 -6.62
N ASP A 137 10.06 -25.93 -6.31
CA ASP A 137 9.28 -24.90 -5.65
C ASP A 137 8.14 -24.50 -6.59
N ILE A 138 6.92 -24.85 -6.18
CA ILE A 138 5.72 -24.27 -6.80
C ILE A 138 5.89 -22.76 -6.66
N PRO A 139 5.99 -22.00 -7.79
CA PRO A 139 6.21 -20.57 -7.69
C PRO A 139 5.07 -19.96 -6.89
N LEU A 140 5.42 -19.24 -5.82
CA LEU A 140 4.43 -18.58 -4.98
C LEU A 140 3.52 -17.71 -5.84
N THR A 141 2.22 -17.79 -5.61
CA THR A 141 1.27 -16.90 -6.30
C THR A 141 1.53 -15.46 -5.87
N SER A 142 1.14 -14.48 -6.70
CA SER A 142 1.28 -13.05 -6.33
C SER A 142 0.65 -12.75 -4.96
N ALA A 143 -0.50 -13.36 -4.65
CA ALA A 143 -1.17 -13.21 -3.36
C ALA A 143 -0.37 -13.79 -2.18
N GLN A 144 0.29 -14.94 -2.36
CA GLN A 144 1.14 -15.51 -1.30
C GLN A 144 2.38 -14.65 -1.04
N ILE A 145 2.93 -14.04 -2.09
CA ILE A 145 4.07 -13.13 -1.99
C ILE A 145 3.66 -11.84 -1.25
N THR A 146 2.55 -11.21 -1.64
CA THR A 146 2.06 -9.99 -0.99
C THR A 146 1.67 -10.21 0.46
N GLU A 147 1.03 -11.35 0.79
CA GLU A 147 0.72 -11.73 2.16
C GLU A 147 1.99 -11.88 3.02
N ARG A 148 3.00 -12.57 2.49
CA ARG A 148 4.29 -12.72 3.18
C ARG A 148 4.95 -11.37 3.42
N ILE A 149 4.98 -10.50 2.42
CA ILE A 149 5.55 -9.14 2.55
C ILE A 149 4.77 -8.34 3.59
N SER A 150 3.44 -8.38 3.57
CA SER A 150 2.63 -7.65 4.56
C SER A 150 2.95 -8.11 5.97
N LYS A 151 2.98 -9.43 6.19
CA LYS A 151 3.36 -9.99 7.49
C LYS A 151 4.75 -9.52 7.95
N MET A 152 5.72 -9.47 7.05
CA MET A 152 7.07 -8.99 7.39
C MET A 152 7.08 -7.51 7.78
N LEU A 153 6.32 -6.66 7.08
CA LEU A 153 6.16 -5.25 7.46
C LEU A 153 5.51 -5.12 8.84
N ASP A 154 4.51 -5.95 9.14
CA ASP A 154 3.83 -5.95 10.43
C ASP A 154 4.76 -6.45 11.56
N GLU A 155 5.71 -7.35 11.25
CA GLU A 155 6.80 -7.79 12.14
C GLU A 155 7.96 -6.78 12.23
N GLY A 156 7.91 -5.66 11.49
CA GLY A 156 8.95 -4.63 11.45
C GLY A 156 10.19 -5.01 10.64
N GLN A 157 10.15 -6.11 9.88
CA GLN A 157 11.23 -6.56 8.98
C GLN A 157 11.24 -5.74 7.68
N ASN A 158 11.32 -4.42 7.80
CA ASN A 158 11.07 -3.48 6.71
C ASN A 158 12.14 -3.54 5.61
N GLU A 159 13.42 -3.69 5.98
CA GLU A 159 14.50 -3.84 5.01
C GLU A 159 14.33 -5.13 4.21
N GLU A 160 14.00 -6.24 4.87
CA GLU A 160 13.81 -7.52 4.20
C GLU A 160 12.60 -7.49 3.27
N ALA A 161 11.49 -6.92 3.74
CA ALA A 161 10.30 -6.74 2.93
C ALA A 161 10.61 -5.94 1.67
N LEU A 162 11.38 -4.85 1.81
CA LEU A 162 11.79 -4.02 0.69
C LEU A 162 12.65 -4.80 -0.32
N ARG A 163 13.62 -5.59 0.13
CA ARG A 163 14.46 -6.42 -0.76
C ARG A 163 13.60 -7.38 -1.59
N ILE A 164 12.64 -8.05 -0.96
CA ILE A 164 11.73 -8.99 -1.65
C ILE A 164 10.84 -8.25 -2.67
N ILE A 165 10.33 -7.07 -2.31
CA ILE A 165 9.54 -6.22 -3.21
C ILE A 165 10.35 -5.85 -4.45
N GLU A 166 11.57 -5.34 -4.27
CA GLU A 166 12.45 -4.93 -5.37
C GLU A 166 12.80 -6.12 -6.28
N GLN A 167 13.16 -7.27 -5.71
CA GLN A 167 13.43 -8.50 -6.46
C GLN A 167 12.22 -8.93 -7.29
N ARG A 168 11.02 -8.90 -6.70
CA ARG A 168 9.79 -9.27 -7.39
C ARG A 168 9.47 -8.27 -8.51
N SER A 169 9.67 -6.98 -8.27
CA SER A 169 9.43 -5.93 -9.28
C SER A 169 10.36 -6.11 -10.50
N ALA A 170 11.64 -6.42 -10.27
CA ALA A 170 12.60 -6.69 -11.33
C ALA A 170 12.22 -7.93 -12.14
N GLN A 171 11.81 -9.01 -11.46
CA GLN A 171 11.37 -10.24 -12.13
C GLN A 171 10.14 -10.00 -13.02
N LEU A 172 9.16 -9.23 -12.54
CA LEU A 172 7.96 -8.88 -13.33
C LEU A 172 8.33 -8.05 -14.57
N GLN A 173 9.27 -7.12 -14.41
CA GLN A 173 9.77 -6.29 -15.50
C GLN A 173 10.48 -7.13 -16.58
N GLU A 174 11.30 -8.10 -16.18
CA GLU A 174 11.98 -9.04 -17.08
C GLU A 174 11.00 -9.96 -17.82
N GLN A 175 9.94 -10.39 -17.14
CA GLN A 175 8.89 -11.23 -17.72
C GLN A 175 7.99 -10.46 -18.69
N GLY A 176 8.19 -9.15 -18.86
CA GLY A 176 7.35 -8.30 -19.69
C GLY A 176 5.90 -8.26 -19.19
N ALA A 177 5.70 -8.45 -17.87
CA ALA A 177 4.38 -8.42 -17.28
C ALA A 177 3.77 -7.02 -17.49
N MET A 178 2.78 -6.94 -18.37
CA MET A 178 2.08 -5.70 -18.68
C MET A 178 1.02 -5.45 -17.60
N GLY A 179 1.45 -4.89 -16.48
CA GLY A 179 0.56 -4.49 -15.39
C GLY A 179 1.32 -4.29 -14.09
N THR A 180 1.15 -3.14 -13.46
CA THR A 180 1.74 -2.90 -12.15
C THR A 180 0.85 -3.55 -11.09
N ASP A 181 1.43 -4.42 -10.26
CA ASP A 181 0.73 -5.01 -9.12
C ASP A 181 0.48 -3.90 -8.09
N VAL A 182 -0.76 -3.44 -8.02
CA VAL A 182 -1.18 -2.34 -7.15
C VAL A 182 -0.92 -2.64 -5.67
N GLN A 183 -1.07 -3.90 -5.26
CA GLN A 183 -0.78 -4.31 -3.88
C GLN A 183 0.73 -4.26 -3.62
N LEU A 184 1.55 -4.75 -4.56
CA LEU A 184 3.00 -4.69 -4.44
C LEU A 184 3.52 -3.24 -4.38
N LEU A 185 2.99 -2.34 -5.23
CA LEU A 185 3.29 -0.90 -5.19
C LEU A 185 3.00 -0.30 -3.81
N PHE A 186 1.84 -0.61 -3.25
CA PHE A 186 1.46 -0.08 -1.96
C PHE A 186 2.33 -0.60 -0.82
N LEU A 187 2.65 -1.89 -0.83
CA LEU A 187 3.60 -2.47 0.12
C LEU A 187 4.99 -1.85 -0.04
N HIS A 188 5.40 -1.47 -1.25
CA HIS A 188 6.63 -0.72 -1.49
C HIS A 188 6.60 0.64 -0.78
N GLY A 189 5.54 1.41 -0.99
CA GLY A 189 5.34 2.69 -0.30
C GLY A 189 5.34 2.54 1.23
N ARG A 190 4.69 1.50 1.76
CA ARG A 190 4.68 1.18 3.20
C ARG A 190 6.08 0.86 3.72
N ALA A 191 6.84 0.02 3.01
CA ALA A 191 8.21 -0.35 3.39
C ALA A 191 9.13 0.88 3.44
N LEU A 192 9.08 1.73 2.40
CA LEU A 192 9.86 2.96 2.35
C LEU A 192 9.49 3.93 3.48
N SER A 193 8.19 4.11 3.73
CA SER A 193 7.66 4.89 4.85
C SER A 193 8.23 4.41 6.19
N ALA A 194 8.17 3.10 6.44
CA ALA A 194 8.61 2.50 7.69
C ALA A 194 10.13 2.61 7.90
N LEU A 195 10.91 2.66 6.81
CA LEU A 195 12.36 2.91 6.83
C LEU A 195 12.74 4.39 6.95
N GLY A 196 11.77 5.30 7.06
CA GLY A 196 12.02 6.75 7.07
C GLY A 196 12.39 7.34 5.70
N ARG A 197 12.28 6.56 4.62
CA ARG A 197 12.55 6.99 3.23
C ARG A 197 11.35 7.75 2.66
N HIS A 198 10.95 8.83 3.34
CA HIS A 198 9.69 9.54 3.09
C HIS A 198 9.53 10.11 1.68
N ASN A 199 10.61 10.62 1.08
CA ASN A 199 10.53 11.19 -0.27
C ASN A 199 10.24 10.11 -1.32
N GLU A 200 10.84 8.93 -1.17
CA GLU A 200 10.61 7.81 -2.08
C GLU A 200 9.21 7.23 -1.88
N ALA A 201 8.73 7.14 -0.62
CA ALA A 201 7.35 6.76 -0.34
C ALA A 201 6.33 7.72 -0.99
N ILE A 202 6.59 9.05 -0.95
CA ILE A 202 5.76 10.06 -1.63
C ILE A 202 5.71 9.81 -3.13
N GLU A 203 6.84 9.49 -3.77
CA GLU A 203 6.88 9.20 -5.21
C GLU A 203 6.00 7.98 -5.53
N ILE A 204 6.14 6.89 -4.78
CA ILE A 204 5.30 5.70 -4.95
C ILE A 204 3.81 6.03 -4.78
N TYR A 205 3.42 6.72 -3.70
CA TYR A 205 2.00 7.04 -3.48
C TYR A 205 1.46 8.03 -4.51
N ARG A 206 2.25 9.01 -4.97
CA ARG A 206 1.83 9.95 -6.03
C ARG A 206 1.62 9.24 -7.36
N ASP A 207 2.47 8.27 -7.67
CA ASP A 207 2.32 7.48 -8.89
C ASP A 207 1.07 6.60 -8.78
N MET A 208 0.82 6.00 -7.61
CA MET A 208 -0.43 5.27 -7.34
C MET A 208 -1.68 6.17 -7.46
N THR A 209 -1.66 7.40 -6.97
CA THR A 209 -2.82 8.31 -7.09
C THR A 209 -3.07 8.78 -8.53
N THR A 210 -2.06 8.67 -9.40
CA THR A 210 -2.18 8.93 -10.84
C THR A 210 -2.74 7.72 -11.59
N LEU A 211 -2.27 6.51 -11.23
CA LEU A 211 -2.66 5.26 -11.89
C LEU A 211 -4.01 4.73 -11.41
N TYR A 212 -4.34 4.94 -10.14
CA TYR A 212 -5.51 4.40 -9.45
C TYR A 212 -6.20 5.51 -8.62
N PRO A 213 -6.70 6.59 -9.26
CA PRO A 213 -7.30 7.72 -8.56
C PRO A 213 -8.55 7.36 -7.73
N GLU A 214 -9.19 6.22 -8.01
CA GLU A 214 -10.33 5.67 -7.31
C GLU A 214 -9.99 5.02 -5.96
N LEU A 215 -8.72 4.73 -5.71
CA LEU A 215 -8.28 4.13 -4.44
C LEU A 215 -8.08 5.23 -3.39
N PRO A 216 -8.80 5.20 -2.27
CA PRO A 216 -8.64 6.22 -1.23
C PRO A 216 -7.37 6.04 -0.39
N GLU A 217 -6.81 4.84 -0.30
CA GLU A 217 -5.68 4.51 0.57
C GLU A 217 -4.37 5.22 0.18
N PRO A 218 -3.97 5.27 -1.11
CA PRO A 218 -2.75 6.00 -1.52
C PRO A 218 -2.82 7.49 -1.21
N TRP A 219 -3.98 8.12 -1.38
CA TRP A 219 -4.20 9.51 -0.99
C TRP A 219 -4.03 9.74 0.51
N ASN A 220 -4.57 8.83 1.34
CA ASN A 220 -4.42 8.90 2.80
C ASN A 220 -2.95 8.72 3.24
N ASN A 221 -2.24 7.76 2.66
CA ASN A 221 -0.82 7.54 2.99
C ASN A 221 0.08 8.67 2.48
N LEU A 222 -0.22 9.24 1.31
CA LEU A 222 0.45 10.45 0.82
C LEU A 222 0.27 11.63 1.80
N ALA A 223 -0.92 11.78 2.38
CA ALA A 223 -1.16 12.80 3.40
C ALA A 223 -0.32 12.57 4.67
N ALA A 224 -0.17 11.32 5.12
CA ALA A 224 0.68 10.97 6.25
C ALA A 224 2.14 11.38 6.00
N GLU A 225 2.67 11.14 4.80
CA GLU A 225 4.01 11.62 4.43
C GLU A 225 4.13 13.15 4.43
N TYR A 226 3.11 13.85 3.93
CA TYR A 226 3.11 15.31 3.95
C TYR A 226 3.06 15.88 5.36
N VAL A 227 2.31 15.26 6.28
CA VAL A 227 2.31 15.67 7.70
C VAL A 227 3.70 15.49 8.31
N ARG A 228 4.39 14.38 8.04
CA ARG A 228 5.78 14.17 8.50
C ARG A 228 6.74 15.26 8.02
N GLN A 229 6.50 15.83 6.85
CA GLN A 229 7.29 16.94 6.29
C GLN A 229 6.78 18.33 6.69
N GLY A 230 5.75 18.44 7.52
CA GLY A 230 5.12 19.72 7.89
C GLY A 230 4.32 20.38 6.76
N LYS A 231 4.06 19.66 5.66
CA LYS A 231 3.34 20.12 4.47
C LYS A 231 1.82 20.01 4.66
N LEU A 232 1.29 20.67 5.68
CA LEU A 232 -0.09 20.48 6.16
C LEU A 232 -1.17 20.77 5.11
N HIS A 233 -0.98 21.77 4.25
CA HIS A 233 -1.94 22.07 3.18
C HIS A 233 -2.00 20.96 2.12
N MET A 234 -0.85 20.41 1.73
CA MET A 234 -0.81 19.26 0.81
C MET A 234 -1.42 18.01 1.44
N ALA A 235 -1.23 17.81 2.75
CA ALA A 235 -1.88 16.73 3.48
C ALA A 235 -3.41 16.87 3.47
N GLN A 236 -3.93 18.09 3.69
CA GLN A 236 -5.35 18.38 3.61
C GLN A 236 -5.92 18.10 2.22
N ASP A 237 -5.23 18.54 1.16
CA ASP A 237 -5.66 18.30 -0.22
C ASP A 237 -5.69 16.81 -0.55
N ALA A 238 -4.66 16.06 -0.16
CA ALA A 238 -4.62 14.62 -0.34
C ALA A 238 -5.76 13.90 0.41
N LEU A 239 -6.07 14.29 1.66
CA LEU A 239 -7.20 13.71 2.40
C LEU A 239 -8.56 14.07 1.79
N ASN A 240 -8.71 15.27 1.25
CA ASN A 240 -9.91 15.64 0.50
C ASN A 240 -10.07 14.77 -0.76
N MET A 241 -8.98 14.46 -1.46
CA MET A 241 -9.00 13.53 -2.60
C MET A 241 -9.33 12.10 -2.17
N SER A 242 -8.79 11.64 -1.04
CA SER A 242 -9.15 10.34 -0.44
C SER A 242 -10.66 10.23 -0.17
N LEU A 243 -11.25 11.29 0.38
CA LEU A 243 -12.70 11.37 0.64
C LEU A 243 -13.53 11.59 -0.63
N ALA A 244 -12.96 12.18 -1.68
CA ALA A 244 -13.62 12.25 -2.98
C ALA A 244 -13.71 10.87 -3.64
N ALA A 245 -12.65 10.05 -3.50
CA ALA A 245 -12.62 8.66 -3.98
C ALA A 245 -13.57 7.76 -3.17
N ASN A 246 -13.54 7.88 -1.84
CA ASN A 246 -14.48 7.19 -0.95
C ASN A 246 -14.97 8.11 0.17
N PRO A 247 -16.18 8.69 0.05
CA PRO A 247 -16.75 9.55 1.07
C PRO A 247 -16.89 8.90 2.44
N ASN A 248 -17.01 7.58 2.52
CA ASN A 248 -17.20 6.84 3.76
C ASN A 248 -15.91 6.33 4.40
N TYR A 249 -14.75 6.74 3.87
CA TYR A 249 -13.47 6.29 4.39
C TYR A 249 -13.15 6.91 5.75
N ALA A 250 -13.43 6.16 6.81
CA ALA A 250 -13.38 6.64 8.19
C ALA A 250 -11.99 7.14 8.60
N THR A 251 -10.93 6.43 8.19
CA THR A 251 -9.55 6.80 8.50
C THR A 251 -9.18 8.16 7.91
N ALA A 252 -9.51 8.42 6.64
CA ALA A 252 -9.26 9.72 6.03
C ALA A 252 -10.06 10.86 6.71
N ARG A 253 -11.28 10.60 7.20
CA ARG A 253 -12.04 11.60 7.98
C ARG A 253 -11.35 11.92 9.30
N ALA A 254 -10.88 10.91 10.03
CA ALA A 254 -10.15 11.10 11.28
C ALA A 254 -8.85 11.90 11.05
N ASN A 255 -8.07 11.46 10.05
CA ASN A 255 -6.83 12.11 9.67
C ASN A 255 -7.04 13.57 9.21
N LEU A 256 -8.13 13.85 8.50
CA LEU A 256 -8.46 15.23 8.11
C LEU A 256 -8.75 16.11 9.33
N GLY A 257 -9.42 15.56 10.35
CA GLY A 257 -9.64 16.25 11.62
C GLY A 257 -8.32 16.63 12.32
N GLU A 258 -7.36 15.70 12.38
CA GLU A 258 -6.03 15.97 12.93
C GLU A 258 -5.28 17.06 12.14
N VAL A 259 -5.27 16.97 10.81
CA VAL A 259 -4.64 18.00 9.95
C VAL A 259 -5.32 19.36 10.15
N GLN A 260 -6.64 19.41 10.29
CA GLN A 260 -7.37 20.65 10.58
C GLN A 260 -7.00 21.24 11.94
N LEU A 261 -6.79 20.41 12.97
CA LEU A 261 -6.28 20.87 14.26
C LEU A 261 -4.86 21.42 14.14
N MET A 262 -3.98 20.75 13.39
CA MET A 262 -2.62 21.24 13.13
C MET A 262 -2.63 22.60 12.41
N LEU A 263 -3.45 22.77 11.38
CA LEU A 263 -3.63 24.03 10.64
C LEU A 263 -4.22 25.13 11.53
N ALA A 264 -5.21 24.81 12.35
CA ALA A 264 -5.80 25.74 13.31
C ALA A 264 -4.76 26.22 14.33
N ARG A 265 -3.95 25.30 14.87
CA ARG A 265 -2.84 25.62 15.77
C ARG A 265 -1.85 26.59 15.12
N ALA A 266 -1.40 26.30 13.90
CA ALA A 266 -0.49 27.17 13.16
C ALA A 266 -1.08 28.59 12.98
N SER A 267 -2.35 28.67 12.57
CA SER A 267 -3.07 29.93 12.40
C SER A 267 -3.19 30.72 13.71
N PHE A 268 -3.45 30.04 14.84
CA PHE A 268 -3.48 30.69 16.16
C PHE A 268 -2.10 31.17 16.61
N GLN A 269 -1.03 30.43 16.29
CA GLN A 269 0.34 30.87 16.59
C GLN A 269 0.69 32.14 15.81
N ASP A 270 0.33 32.22 14.53
CA ASP A 270 0.55 33.41 13.71
C ASP A 270 -0.28 34.60 14.22
N ALA A 271 -1.54 34.39 14.57
CA ALA A 271 -2.37 35.43 15.18
C ALA A 271 -1.81 35.91 16.53
N ALA A 272 -1.26 35.01 17.35
CA ALA A 272 -0.62 35.38 18.63
C ALA A 272 0.63 36.24 18.41
N ARG A 273 1.47 35.91 17.42
CA ARG A 273 2.63 36.73 17.01
C ARG A 273 2.23 38.14 16.57
N LEU A 274 1.02 38.28 16.01
CA LEU A 274 0.44 39.57 15.61
C LEU A 274 -0.28 40.31 16.75
N GLY A 275 -0.24 39.79 17.98
CA GLY A 275 -0.79 40.46 19.17
C GLY A 275 -2.27 40.15 19.46
N VAL A 276 -2.87 39.15 18.83
CA VAL A 276 -4.23 38.71 19.15
C VAL A 276 -4.20 37.94 20.48
N ALA A 277 -4.52 38.64 21.59
CA ALA A 277 -4.36 38.12 22.95
C ALA A 277 -5.00 36.72 23.20
N PRO A 278 -6.22 36.41 22.72
CA PRO A 278 -6.81 35.08 22.90
C PRO A 278 -6.17 33.97 22.06
N ALA A 279 -5.33 34.30 21.08
CA ALA A 279 -4.82 33.30 20.13
C ALA A 279 -3.76 32.39 20.77
N SER A 280 -2.96 32.89 21.72
CA SER A 280 -1.94 32.06 22.39
C SER A 280 -2.56 30.93 23.21
N SER A 281 -3.66 31.19 23.93
CA SER A 281 -4.35 30.15 24.71
C SER A 281 -5.05 29.14 23.81
N LYS A 282 -5.61 29.57 22.68
CA LYS A 282 -6.17 28.65 21.67
C LYS A 282 -5.12 27.75 21.04
N ALA A 283 -3.95 28.30 20.69
CA ALA A 283 -2.84 27.50 20.18
C ALA A 283 -2.36 26.44 21.19
N ALA A 284 -2.33 26.78 22.48
CA ALA A 284 -2.01 25.84 23.55
C ALA A 284 -3.08 24.74 23.69
N ALA A 285 -4.35 25.10 23.74
CA ALA A 285 -5.45 24.15 23.84
C ALA A 285 -5.50 23.17 22.65
N THR A 286 -5.26 23.66 21.43
CA THR A 286 -5.18 22.78 20.25
C THR A 286 -3.96 21.85 20.32
N ALA A 287 -2.84 22.31 20.86
CA ALA A 287 -1.67 21.47 21.08
C ALA A 287 -1.91 20.37 22.13
N ASP A 288 -2.76 20.63 23.13
CA ASP A 288 -3.16 19.61 24.12
C ASP A 288 -4.02 18.52 23.48
N ILE A 289 -4.94 18.88 22.59
CA ILE A 289 -5.76 17.90 21.85
C ILE A 289 -4.88 17.00 20.98
N LEU A 290 -3.87 17.56 20.31
CA LEU A 290 -2.95 16.80 19.44
C LEU A 290 -1.98 15.88 20.21
N ARG A 291 -1.89 15.99 21.54
CA ARG A 291 -1.00 15.16 22.37
C ARG A 291 -1.69 13.95 23.00
N ASN A 292 -3.01 13.95 23.05
CA ASN A 292 -3.83 12.91 23.68
C ASN A 292 -4.37 11.92 22.65
#